data_AF-A0A7W8YR08-F1
#
_entry.id   AF-A0A7W8YR08-F1
#
_cell.length_a   1.000
_cell.length_b   1.000
_cell.length_c   1.000
_cell.angle_alpha   90.00
_cell.angle_beta   90.00
_cell.angle_gamma   90.00
#
_symmetry.space_group_name_H-M   'P 1'
#
loop_
_entity.id
_entity.type
_entity.pdbx_description
1 polymer ?
#
loop_
_entity_poly.entity_id
_entity_poly.type
_entity_poly.pdbx_seq_one_letter_code
_entity_poly.pdbx_strand_id
1 'polypeptide(L)'
;MKTNFLKITGMFALLAVLATSCKKDNNEVSNSPEKNQNAVVNAIPVNSVVTGSFTTPLSSPGGSAGNWGTVYFSLANNATTTSTSAYQASFNGSFDGNINANTTGAYKLAYADVPSTTLAAIAKTAFTTSNVNAATTLGSNTSAPGWYAYNVTTHISGPVADRYVLLYKGTSVAAATELYVLQIITVGYSADSATPGNYFGQISFNYKKLV
;
A
#
# COMPACT_ATOMS: atom_id res chain seq x y z
N MET A 1 -48.13 67.52 19.94
CA MET A 1 -48.55 67.94 18.58
C MET A 1 -49.12 66.71 17.85
N LYS A 2 -50.41 66.75 17.49
CA LYS A 2 -51.14 66.10 16.37
C LYS A 2 -50.71 64.66 15.96
N THR A 3 -51.43 63.62 16.38
CA THR A 3 -52.62 62.94 15.76
C THR A 3 -52.38 62.10 14.50
N ASN A 4 -52.72 60.81 14.65
CA ASN A 4 -53.43 59.90 13.72
C ASN A 4 -52.75 59.50 12.39
N PHE A 5 -52.71 58.20 12.08
CA PHE A 5 -53.68 57.57 11.16
C PHE A 5 -53.37 56.08 10.89
N LEU A 6 -54.40 55.25 11.02
CA LEU A 6 -54.49 53.89 10.50
C LEU A 6 -55.08 53.92 9.08
N LYS A 7 -54.47 53.28 8.08
CA LYS A 7 -55.09 52.89 6.78
C LYS A 7 -54.46 51.55 6.36
N ILE A 8 -55.16 50.42 6.36
CA ILE A 8 -56.20 49.94 5.41
C ILE A 8 -55.61 49.42 4.08
N THR A 9 -55.70 48.09 3.92
CA THR A 9 -55.88 47.24 2.73
C THR A 9 -54.85 47.21 1.59
N GLY A 10 -54.50 45.99 1.17
CA GLY A 10 -53.89 45.68 -0.13
C GLY A 10 -53.55 44.19 -0.28
N MET A 11 -54.47 43.44 -0.89
CA MET A 11 -54.42 42.02 -1.19
C MET A 11 -53.78 41.78 -2.57
N PHE A 12 -53.16 40.60 -2.77
CA PHE A 12 -52.58 40.04 -4.01
C PHE A 12 -51.28 40.73 -4.52
N ALA A 13 -50.28 40.07 -5.08
CA ALA A 13 -50.30 38.85 -5.87
C ALA A 13 -48.99 38.05 -5.74
N LEU A 14 -49.15 36.72 -5.87
CA LEU A 14 -48.12 35.74 -6.11
C LEU A 14 -47.38 36.07 -7.42
N LEU A 15 -46.06 36.24 -7.39
CA LEU A 15 -45.23 36.09 -8.58
C LEU A 15 -44.07 35.14 -8.23
N ALA A 16 -44.20 33.90 -8.66
CA ALA A 16 -43.11 32.95 -8.71
C ALA A 16 -42.12 33.43 -9.78
N VAL A 17 -40.89 33.76 -9.38
CA VAL A 17 -39.74 33.76 -10.27
C VAL A 17 -38.75 32.76 -9.72
N LEU A 18 -38.71 31.61 -10.38
CA LEU A 18 -37.62 30.65 -10.28
C LEU A 18 -36.34 31.34 -10.75
N ALA A 19 -35.40 31.54 -9.84
CA ALA A 19 -34.01 31.80 -10.18
C ALA A 19 -33.15 30.85 -9.34
N THR A 20 -32.74 29.76 -9.99
CA THR A 20 -31.61 28.94 -9.58
C THR A 20 -30.33 29.78 -9.59
N SER A 21 -29.69 29.99 -8.44
CA SER A 21 -28.25 30.23 -8.39
C SER A 21 -27.66 29.86 -7.03
N CYS A 22 -26.86 28.79 -7.04
CA CYS A 22 -25.78 28.40 -6.15
C CYS A 22 -25.34 29.45 -5.11
N LYS A 23 -25.41 29.15 -3.81
CA LYS A 23 -24.40 28.46 -2.97
C LYS A 23 -23.95 29.41 -1.85
N LYS A 24 -24.10 28.99 -0.60
CA LYS A 24 -22.98 28.84 0.35
C LYS A 24 -23.53 28.26 1.65
N ASP A 25 -23.60 26.93 1.73
CA ASP A 25 -23.67 26.26 3.02
C ASP A 25 -22.26 25.80 3.39
N ASN A 26 -21.79 26.37 4.49
CA ASN A 26 -20.61 25.92 5.21
C ASN A 26 -20.90 24.49 5.69
N ASN A 27 -20.31 23.50 5.04
CA ASN A 27 -20.12 22.19 5.65
C ASN A 27 -18.64 22.03 5.95
N GLU A 28 -18.37 21.79 7.23
CA GLU A 28 -17.08 21.36 7.72
C GLU A 28 -16.62 20.14 6.92
N VAL A 29 -15.42 20.25 6.36
CA VAL A 29 -14.76 19.14 5.69
C VAL A 29 -14.30 18.18 6.78
N SER A 30 -15.11 17.16 7.04
CA SER A 30 -14.62 15.93 7.65
C SER A 30 -13.67 15.28 6.65
N ASN A 31 -12.37 15.51 6.83
CA ASN A 31 -11.33 14.75 6.15
C ASN A 31 -11.28 13.33 6.77
N SER A 32 -12.28 12.51 6.46
CA SER A 32 -12.09 11.07 6.44
C SER A 32 -11.78 10.68 5.00
N PRO A 33 -10.67 9.97 4.71
CA PRO A 33 -10.44 9.47 3.37
C PRO A 33 -11.50 8.40 3.09
N GLU A 34 -12.57 8.78 2.42
CA GLU A 34 -13.49 7.82 1.82
C GLU A 34 -12.69 6.99 0.80
N LYS A 35 -12.46 5.75 1.19
CA LYS A 35 -11.82 4.71 0.40
C LYS A 35 -12.68 4.49 -0.85
N ASN A 36 -12.23 4.98 -2.01
CA ASN A 36 -12.86 4.70 -3.29
C ASN A 36 -12.77 3.20 -3.58
N GLN A 37 -13.83 2.46 -3.27
CA GLN A 37 -13.88 0.99 -3.33
C GLN A 37 -14.32 0.45 -4.70
N ASN A 38 -14.43 1.28 -5.74
CA ASN A 38 -14.96 0.82 -7.04
C ASN A 38 -14.16 1.32 -8.25
N ALA A 39 -12.84 1.45 -8.13
CA ALA A 39 -12.00 1.46 -9.32
C ALA A 39 -12.00 0.05 -9.94
N VAL A 40 -12.46 -0.07 -11.19
CA VAL A 40 -12.11 -1.22 -12.03
C VAL A 40 -10.60 -1.16 -12.20
N VAL A 41 -9.87 -1.88 -11.35
CA VAL A 41 -8.42 -1.92 -11.42
C VAL A 41 -8.06 -2.76 -12.63
N ASN A 42 -7.50 -2.13 -13.67
CA ASN A 42 -6.89 -2.86 -14.77
C ASN A 42 -5.86 -3.82 -14.16
N ALA A 43 -6.02 -5.12 -14.43
CA ALA A 43 -5.08 -6.13 -13.98
C ALA A 43 -3.65 -5.72 -14.38
N ILE A 44 -2.71 -5.81 -13.44
CA ILE A 44 -1.30 -5.51 -13.68
C ILE A 44 -0.81 -6.34 -14.89
N PRO A 45 -0.33 -5.71 -15.98
CA PRO A 45 0.16 -6.43 -17.13
C PRO A 45 1.30 -7.38 -16.77
N VAL A 46 1.33 -8.54 -17.42
CA VAL A 46 2.49 -9.43 -17.33
C VAL A 46 3.69 -8.70 -17.94
N ASN A 47 4.83 -8.84 -17.28
CA ASN A 47 6.11 -8.20 -17.58
C ASN A 47 6.20 -6.68 -17.37
N SER A 48 5.20 -6.02 -16.79
CA SER A 48 5.34 -4.63 -16.34
C SER A 48 5.94 -4.54 -14.93
N VAL A 49 6.89 -3.61 -14.75
CA VAL A 49 7.35 -3.21 -13.41
C VAL A 49 6.39 -2.16 -12.86
N VAL A 50 5.93 -2.36 -11.63
CA VAL A 50 5.02 -1.47 -10.92
C VAL A 50 5.59 -1.16 -9.54
N THR A 51 5.36 0.05 -9.05
CA THR A 51 5.74 0.45 -7.69
C THR A 51 4.53 0.32 -6.77
N GLY A 52 4.70 -0.44 -5.69
CA GLY A 52 3.77 -0.51 -4.57
C GLY A 52 4.32 0.30 -3.39
N SER A 53 3.43 0.96 -2.65
CA SER A 53 3.79 1.71 -1.45
C SER A 53 2.63 1.81 -0.48
N PHE A 54 2.93 1.88 0.81
CA PHE A 54 1.95 2.13 1.87
C PHE A 54 2.62 2.70 3.13
N THR A 55 1.79 3.26 4.02
CA THR A 55 2.19 3.75 5.34
C THR A 55 1.50 2.99 6.46
N THR A 56 2.13 2.90 7.63
CA THR A 56 1.62 2.14 8.79
C THR A 56 1.78 2.89 10.10
N PRO A 57 1.01 2.58 11.17
CA PRO A 57 -0.16 1.71 11.18
C PRO A 57 -1.32 2.35 10.42
N LEU A 58 -2.23 1.53 9.88
CA LEU A 58 -3.37 2.02 9.11
C LEU A 58 -4.41 2.78 9.95
N SER A 59 -4.31 2.77 11.29
CA SER A 59 -5.33 3.35 12.18
C SER A 59 -4.81 4.20 13.35
N SER A 60 -3.53 4.14 13.75
CA SER A 60 -2.97 5.06 14.75
C SER A 60 -1.42 5.02 14.74
N PRO A 61 -0.70 6.16 14.85
CA PRO A 61 0.76 6.19 14.87
C PRO A 61 1.38 5.30 15.96
N GLY A 62 2.49 4.61 15.68
CA GLY A 62 3.22 3.81 16.67
C GLY A 62 4.29 4.63 17.39
N GLY A 63 4.41 4.51 18.72
CA GLY A 63 5.57 5.00 19.47
C GLY A 63 6.84 4.15 19.24
N SER A 64 7.90 4.34 20.03
CA SER A 64 9.15 3.54 19.94
C SER A 64 8.96 2.04 20.17
N ALA A 65 7.86 1.64 20.84
CA ALA A 65 7.43 0.26 21.02
C ALA A 65 6.27 -0.15 20.07
N GLY A 66 6.07 0.62 18.99
CA GLY A 66 4.84 0.69 18.19
C GLY A 66 4.27 -0.65 17.73
N ASN A 67 2.94 -0.77 17.85
CA ASN A 67 2.17 -1.85 17.24
C ASN A 67 1.99 -1.51 15.75
N TRP A 68 2.99 -1.82 14.92
CA TRP A 68 3.02 -1.57 13.48
C TRP A 68 1.87 -2.26 12.73
N GLY A 69 1.33 -3.32 13.34
CA GLY A 69 0.17 -4.06 12.86
C GLY A 69 0.55 -5.04 11.76
N THR A 70 -0.39 -5.28 10.85
CA THR A 70 -0.15 -6.05 9.64
C THR A 70 -0.86 -5.38 8.50
N VAL A 71 -0.14 -5.13 7.40
CA VAL A 71 -0.71 -4.62 6.17
C VAL A 71 -0.82 -5.76 5.17
N TYR A 72 -2.03 -6.00 4.68
CA TYR A 72 -2.26 -6.90 3.56
C TYR A 72 -2.20 -6.10 2.25
N PHE A 73 -1.45 -6.59 1.28
CA PHE A 73 -1.28 -5.93 -0.01
C PHE A 73 -1.66 -6.87 -1.17
N SER A 74 -2.57 -6.38 -1.99
CA SER A 74 -2.94 -7.01 -3.25
C SER A 74 -1.98 -6.54 -4.34
N LEU A 75 -1.03 -7.40 -4.72
CA LEU A 75 -0.12 -7.15 -5.83
C LEU A 75 -0.87 -7.13 -7.17
N ALA A 76 -1.98 -7.88 -7.27
CA ALA A 76 -2.84 -7.87 -8.45
C ALA A 76 -3.52 -6.52 -8.68
N ASN A 77 -3.85 -5.80 -7.60
CA ASN A 77 -4.56 -4.51 -7.65
C ASN A 77 -3.67 -3.30 -7.27
N ASN A 78 -2.39 -3.54 -6.96
CA ASN A 78 -1.46 -2.55 -6.41
C ASN A 78 -2.03 -1.73 -5.23
N ALA A 79 -2.67 -2.39 -4.27
CA ALA A 79 -3.39 -1.70 -3.20
C ALA A 79 -3.38 -2.45 -1.87
N THR A 80 -3.44 -1.71 -0.77
CA THR A 80 -3.71 -2.29 0.56
C THR A 80 -5.14 -2.80 0.64
N THR A 81 -5.35 -3.89 1.36
CA THR A 81 -6.66 -4.50 1.54
C THR A 81 -6.90 -4.88 3.00
N THR A 82 -8.16 -4.92 3.40
CA THR A 82 -8.60 -5.46 4.70
C THR A 82 -9.07 -6.90 4.58
N SER A 83 -9.22 -7.42 3.36
CA SER A 83 -9.59 -8.80 3.12
C SER A 83 -8.39 -9.71 3.33
N THR A 84 -8.58 -10.76 4.13
CA THR A 84 -7.58 -11.79 4.37
C THR A 84 -7.49 -12.83 3.25
N SER A 85 -8.34 -12.72 2.22
CA SER A 85 -8.34 -13.64 1.07
C SER A 85 -7.87 -12.98 -0.24
N ALA A 86 -7.93 -11.66 -0.34
CA ALA A 86 -7.66 -10.91 -1.58
C ALA A 86 -6.26 -10.27 -1.64
N TYR A 87 -5.26 -10.85 -0.96
CA TYR A 87 -3.88 -10.35 -0.92
C TYR A 87 -2.86 -11.41 -1.30
N GLN A 88 -1.70 -10.97 -1.78
CA GLN A 88 -0.56 -11.83 -2.10
C GLN A 88 0.53 -11.73 -1.02
N ALA A 89 0.79 -10.51 -0.56
CA ALA A 89 1.83 -10.19 0.41
C ALA A 89 1.20 -9.61 1.68
N SER A 90 1.72 -9.99 2.85
CA SER A 90 1.46 -9.28 4.09
C SER A 90 2.74 -8.77 4.73
N PHE A 91 2.67 -7.56 5.25
CA PHE A 91 3.80 -6.86 5.84
C PHE A 91 3.57 -6.66 7.33
N ASN A 92 4.60 -6.94 8.14
CA ASN A 92 4.56 -6.83 9.60
C ASN A 92 5.97 -6.63 10.19
N GLY A 93 6.08 -6.61 11.51
CA GLY A 93 7.34 -6.39 12.21
C GLY A 93 7.69 -4.90 12.30
N SER A 94 8.93 -4.59 12.67
CA SER A 94 9.37 -3.20 12.84
C SER A 94 9.24 -2.43 11.53
N PHE A 95 8.47 -1.33 11.56
CA PHE A 95 8.15 -0.51 10.40
C PHE A 95 7.53 -1.29 9.22
N ASP A 96 6.94 -2.45 9.49
CA ASP A 96 6.41 -3.39 8.49
C ASP A 96 7.45 -3.87 7.47
N GLY A 97 8.71 -3.94 7.90
CA GLY A 97 9.82 -4.38 7.08
C GLY A 97 9.77 -5.88 6.72
N ASN A 98 9.02 -6.72 7.42
CA ASN A 98 8.95 -8.14 7.08
C ASN A 98 7.87 -8.41 6.03
N ILE A 99 8.20 -9.17 4.98
CA ILE A 99 7.24 -9.67 3.98
C ILE A 99 6.93 -11.14 4.23
N ASN A 100 5.65 -11.49 4.07
CA ASN A 100 5.10 -12.84 4.23
C ASN A 100 4.13 -13.14 3.07
N ALA A 101 3.91 -14.43 2.77
CA ALA A 101 2.94 -14.86 1.75
C ALA A 101 1.55 -15.13 2.34
N ASN A 102 0.50 -14.91 1.53
CA ASN A 102 -0.84 -15.43 1.83
C ASN A 102 -0.93 -16.95 1.64
N THR A 103 -0.67 -17.71 2.70
CA THR A 103 -0.73 -19.17 2.65
C THR A 103 -2.16 -19.70 2.46
N THR A 104 -3.18 -19.00 2.96
CA THR A 104 -4.60 -19.33 2.71
C THR A 104 -4.96 -19.17 1.23
N GLY A 105 -4.35 -18.18 0.56
CA GLY A 105 -4.41 -17.99 -0.89
C GLY A 105 -3.49 -18.91 -1.70
N ALA A 106 -2.86 -19.91 -1.06
CA ALA A 106 -1.88 -20.83 -1.63
C ALA A 106 -0.63 -20.17 -2.23
N TYR A 107 -0.31 -18.94 -1.80
CA TYR A 107 0.96 -18.31 -2.15
C TYR A 107 2.08 -18.83 -1.26
N LYS A 108 3.26 -18.91 -1.87
CA LYS A 108 4.53 -19.28 -1.23
C LYS A 108 5.50 -18.12 -1.37
N LEU A 109 6.37 -17.98 -0.37
CA LEU A 109 7.45 -17.01 -0.36
C LEU A 109 8.77 -17.72 -0.64
N ALA A 110 9.63 -17.09 -1.43
CA ALA A 110 11.00 -17.49 -1.64
C ALA A 110 11.86 -16.26 -1.95
N TYR A 111 13.17 -16.43 -1.98
CA TYR A 111 14.08 -15.49 -2.60
C TYR A 111 14.99 -16.20 -3.60
N ALA A 112 15.52 -15.45 -4.55
CA ALA A 112 16.54 -15.92 -5.46
C ALA A 112 17.59 -14.84 -5.70
N ASP A 113 18.85 -15.26 -5.72
CA ASP A 113 19.97 -14.40 -6.05
C ASP A 113 20.29 -14.59 -7.55
N VAL A 114 20.07 -13.54 -8.33
CA VAL A 114 20.21 -13.51 -9.80
C VAL A 114 21.12 -12.34 -10.16
N PRO A 115 22.43 -12.58 -10.29
CA PRO A 115 23.40 -11.52 -10.48
C PRO A 115 23.21 -10.79 -11.80
N SER A 116 23.54 -9.50 -11.80
CA SER A 116 23.66 -8.66 -13.02
C SER A 116 22.38 -8.58 -13.87
N THR A 117 21.22 -8.86 -13.29
CA THR A 117 19.92 -8.76 -13.95
C THR A 117 19.10 -7.72 -13.21
N THR A 118 18.42 -6.82 -13.94
CA THR A 118 17.50 -5.84 -13.34
C THR A 118 16.09 -6.42 -13.22
N LEU A 119 15.27 -5.88 -12.32
CA LEU A 119 13.86 -6.29 -12.20
C LEU A 119 13.09 -6.15 -13.52
N ALA A 120 13.41 -5.14 -14.34
CA ALA A 120 12.81 -4.96 -15.65
C ALA A 120 13.18 -6.09 -16.63
N ALA A 121 14.43 -6.54 -16.60
CA ALA A 121 14.94 -7.59 -17.49
C ALA A 121 14.66 -9.02 -17.00
N ILE A 122 14.36 -9.21 -15.71
CA ILE A 122 14.22 -10.55 -15.15
C ILE A 122 13.05 -11.32 -15.77
N ALA A 123 13.29 -12.59 -16.07
CA ALA A 123 12.33 -13.50 -16.67
C ALA A 123 12.16 -14.75 -15.79
N LYS A 124 11.05 -15.48 -15.98
CA LYS A 124 10.74 -16.68 -15.16
C LYS A 124 11.85 -17.74 -15.24
N THR A 125 12.53 -17.84 -16.37
CA THR A 125 13.65 -18.77 -16.60
C THR A 125 14.91 -18.46 -15.79
N ALA A 126 15.02 -17.26 -15.21
CA ALA A 126 16.12 -16.91 -14.31
C ALA A 126 16.03 -17.63 -12.94
N PHE A 127 14.87 -18.22 -12.62
CA PHE A 127 14.61 -18.91 -11.37
C PHE A 127 14.65 -20.42 -11.58
N THR A 128 15.79 -21.02 -11.26
CA THR A 128 16.00 -22.46 -11.28
C THR A 128 15.86 -23.03 -9.88
N THR A 129 15.71 -24.35 -9.77
CA THR A 129 15.66 -25.00 -8.45
C THR A 129 16.93 -24.75 -7.62
N SER A 130 18.08 -24.47 -8.26
CA SER A 130 19.35 -24.28 -7.57
C SER A 130 19.56 -22.88 -6.98
N ASN A 131 18.81 -21.86 -7.44
CA ASN A 131 18.94 -20.50 -6.92
C ASN A 131 17.69 -19.99 -6.19
N VAL A 132 16.59 -20.74 -6.21
CA VAL A 132 15.38 -20.42 -5.45
C VAL A 132 15.45 -21.04 -4.05
N ASN A 133 15.33 -20.18 -3.05
CA ASN A 133 15.36 -20.56 -1.64
C ASN A 133 14.01 -20.26 -1.01
N ALA A 134 13.30 -21.29 -0.53
CA ALA A 134 12.02 -21.12 0.15
C ALA A 134 12.17 -20.31 1.44
N ALA A 135 11.18 -19.48 1.74
CA ALA A 135 11.13 -18.68 2.96
C ALA A 135 9.70 -18.68 3.52
N THR A 136 9.56 -18.48 4.83
CA THR A 136 8.27 -18.21 5.49
C THR A 136 8.06 -16.72 5.67
N THR A 137 9.13 -16.02 6.03
CA THR A 137 9.20 -14.58 6.22
C THR A 137 10.56 -14.09 5.73
N LEU A 138 10.60 -12.92 5.09
CA LEU A 138 11.85 -12.22 4.77
C LEU A 138 11.81 -10.85 5.44
N GLY A 139 12.85 -10.54 6.20
CA GLY A 139 13.01 -9.25 6.88
C GLY A 139 14.34 -8.59 6.51
N SER A 140 15.00 -7.97 7.50
CA SER A 140 16.34 -7.41 7.32
C SER A 140 17.37 -8.51 7.06
N ASN A 141 18.29 -8.27 6.12
CA ASN A 141 19.37 -9.16 5.75
C ASN A 141 20.55 -9.00 6.72
N THR A 142 20.43 -9.58 7.90
CA THR A 142 21.46 -9.57 8.95
C THR A 142 21.98 -10.99 9.19
N SER A 143 21.48 -11.68 10.21
CA SER A 143 21.89 -13.04 10.58
C SER A 143 21.23 -14.14 9.74
N ALA A 144 20.16 -13.79 9.01
CA ALA A 144 19.45 -14.67 8.09
C ALA A 144 19.20 -13.95 6.76
N PRO A 145 19.00 -14.70 5.65
CA PRO A 145 18.63 -14.11 4.38
C PRO A 145 17.37 -13.24 4.50
N GLY A 146 17.53 -11.96 4.20
CA GLY A 146 16.46 -10.97 4.16
C GLY A 146 16.23 -10.43 2.74
N TRP A 147 15.27 -9.51 2.62
CA TRP A 147 14.95 -8.85 1.34
C TRP A 147 15.35 -7.37 1.29
N TYR A 148 15.76 -6.80 2.43
CA TYR A 148 16.36 -5.48 2.50
C TYR A 148 17.64 -5.52 3.35
N ALA A 149 18.59 -4.66 3.04
CA ALA A 149 19.76 -4.40 3.87
C ALA A 149 19.61 -3.03 4.55
N TYR A 150 19.99 -2.94 5.82
CA TYR A 150 20.04 -1.68 6.56
C TYR A 150 21.48 -1.20 6.67
N ASN A 151 21.77 -0.02 6.14
CA ASN A 151 23.06 0.62 6.31
C ASN A 151 23.08 1.38 7.65
N VAL A 152 23.88 0.91 8.61
CA VAL A 152 23.96 1.51 9.95
C VAL A 152 24.61 2.90 9.97
N THR A 153 25.36 3.27 8.92
CA THR A 153 26.02 4.57 8.82
C THR A 153 25.11 5.63 8.23
N THR A 154 24.35 5.29 7.19
CA THR A 154 23.42 6.24 6.53
C THR A 154 21.99 6.13 7.06
N HIS A 155 21.69 5.09 7.86
CA HIS A 155 20.36 4.73 8.33
C HIS A 155 19.34 4.51 7.19
N ILE A 156 19.82 4.11 6.01
CA ILE A 156 18.99 3.84 4.83
C ILE A 156 18.79 2.33 4.68
N SER A 157 17.53 1.93 4.51
CA SER A 157 17.17 0.59 4.08
C SER A 157 17.08 0.54 2.55
N GLY A 158 17.71 -0.44 1.93
CA GLY A 158 17.68 -0.63 0.47
C GLY A 158 17.67 -2.11 0.09
N PRO A 159 17.61 -2.42 -1.22
CA PRO A 159 17.61 -3.79 -1.67
C PRO A 159 18.91 -4.51 -1.34
N VAL A 160 18.80 -5.81 -1.04
CA VAL A 160 19.95 -6.71 -1.07
C VAL A 160 20.37 -6.86 -2.53
N ALA A 161 21.65 -6.61 -2.82
CA ALA A 161 22.18 -6.71 -4.18
C ALA A 161 21.89 -8.08 -4.79
N ASP A 162 21.50 -8.08 -6.06
CA ASP A 162 21.18 -9.27 -6.86
C ASP A 162 20.05 -10.17 -6.32
N ARG A 163 19.40 -9.81 -5.21
CA ARG A 163 18.32 -10.60 -4.61
C ARG A 163 16.94 -10.12 -5.05
N TYR A 164 16.11 -11.11 -5.37
CA TYR A 164 14.70 -10.95 -5.67
C TYR A 164 13.84 -11.75 -4.71
N VAL A 165 12.74 -11.16 -4.24
CA VAL A 165 11.70 -11.88 -3.52
C VAL A 165 10.71 -12.45 -4.53
N LEU A 166 10.32 -13.70 -4.33
CA LEU A 166 9.37 -14.41 -5.17
C LEU A 166 8.12 -14.70 -4.36
N LEU A 167 6.98 -14.19 -4.82
CA LEU A 167 5.65 -14.56 -4.34
C LEU A 167 4.95 -15.32 -5.45
N TYR A 168 4.65 -16.60 -5.22
CA TYR A 168 4.14 -17.46 -6.28
C TYR A 168 3.08 -18.43 -5.81
N LYS A 169 2.18 -18.81 -6.72
CA LYS A 169 1.19 -19.87 -6.53
C LYS A 169 1.58 -21.06 -7.41
N GLY A 170 1.76 -22.23 -6.81
CA GLY A 170 2.16 -23.45 -7.52
C GLY A 170 3.04 -24.39 -6.67
N THR A 171 3.40 -25.54 -7.23
CA THR A 171 4.29 -26.51 -6.54
C THR A 171 5.74 -26.02 -6.51
N SER A 172 6.18 -25.31 -7.55
CA SER A 172 7.49 -24.66 -7.68
C SER A 172 7.37 -23.35 -8.45
N VAL A 173 8.44 -22.55 -8.49
CA VAL A 173 8.49 -21.32 -9.32
C VAL A 173 8.33 -21.66 -10.82
N ALA A 174 8.93 -22.77 -11.28
CA ALA A 174 8.78 -23.23 -12.66
C ALA A 174 7.31 -23.59 -12.99
N ALA A 175 6.61 -24.25 -12.06
CA ALA A 175 5.21 -24.61 -12.19
C ALA A 175 4.23 -23.53 -11.69
N ALA A 176 4.69 -22.29 -11.48
CA ALA A 176 3.86 -21.23 -10.95
C ALA A 176 2.79 -20.79 -11.97
N THR A 177 1.54 -20.71 -11.51
CA THR A 177 0.39 -20.14 -12.23
C THR A 177 0.25 -18.64 -12.00
N GLU A 178 0.85 -18.14 -10.91
CA GLU A 178 1.06 -16.72 -10.66
C GLU A 178 2.46 -16.53 -10.08
N LEU A 179 3.20 -15.54 -10.57
CA LEU A 179 4.53 -15.21 -10.06
C LEU A 179 4.74 -13.70 -10.04
N TYR A 180 4.98 -13.17 -8.84
CA TYR A 180 5.41 -11.81 -8.60
C TYR A 180 6.87 -11.83 -8.14
N VAL A 181 7.69 -10.99 -8.75
CA VAL A 181 9.10 -10.77 -8.40
C VAL A 181 9.20 -9.38 -7.80
N LEU A 182 9.72 -9.26 -6.59
CA LEU A 182 9.74 -8.01 -5.83
C LEU A 182 11.16 -7.63 -5.42
N GLN A 183 11.38 -6.32 -5.32
CA GLN A 183 12.59 -5.72 -4.77
C GLN A 183 12.20 -4.48 -3.97
N ILE A 184 12.64 -4.42 -2.70
CA ILE A 184 12.40 -3.27 -1.83
C ILE A 184 13.06 -2.00 -2.41
N ILE A 185 12.43 -0.86 -2.20
CA ILE A 185 13.02 0.47 -2.41
C ILE A 185 13.34 1.10 -1.07
N THR A 186 12.38 1.08 -0.12
CA THR A 186 12.54 1.71 1.19
C THR A 186 11.78 0.96 2.25
N VAL A 187 12.45 0.76 3.39
CA VAL A 187 11.85 0.53 4.72
C VAL A 187 12.26 1.72 5.57
N GLY A 188 11.31 2.62 5.84
CA GLY A 188 11.58 3.89 6.50
C GLY A 188 10.47 4.28 7.47
N TYR A 189 10.58 5.50 7.99
CA TYR A 189 9.57 6.07 8.85
C TYR A 189 9.47 7.60 8.70
N SER A 190 8.32 8.16 9.05
CA SER A 190 8.10 9.60 9.23
C SER A 190 7.52 9.87 10.61
N ALA A 191 8.00 10.92 11.28
CA ALA A 191 7.40 11.36 12.54
C ALA A 191 5.97 11.87 12.32
N ASP A 192 5.09 11.57 13.27
CA ASP A 192 3.79 12.23 13.37
C ASP A 192 3.99 13.65 13.88
N SER A 193 3.61 14.64 13.07
CA SER A 193 3.68 16.06 13.45
C SER A 193 2.69 16.42 14.57
N ALA A 194 1.61 15.66 14.74
CA ALA A 194 0.61 15.91 15.77
C ALA A 194 1.01 15.34 17.13
N THR A 195 1.76 14.24 17.15
CA THR A 195 2.14 13.52 18.38
C THR A 195 3.64 13.22 18.41
N PRO A 196 4.48 14.08 19.02
CA PRO A 196 5.91 13.86 19.11
C PRO A 196 6.25 12.50 19.73
N GLY A 197 7.18 11.77 19.12
CA GLY A 197 7.59 10.43 19.54
C GLY A 197 6.82 9.28 18.88
N ASN A 198 5.79 9.61 18.09
CA ASN A 198 5.12 8.65 17.23
C ASN A 198 5.63 8.73 15.78
N TYR A 199 5.58 7.60 15.10
CA TYR A 199 6.05 7.45 13.73
C TYR A 199 5.07 6.64 12.89
N PHE A 200 5.08 6.93 11.60
CA PHE A 200 4.50 6.09 10.56
C PHE A 200 5.59 5.31 9.84
N GLY A 201 5.42 4.00 9.69
CA GLY A 201 6.25 3.21 8.78
C GLY A 201 5.99 3.62 7.34
N GLN A 202 7.02 3.54 6.50
CA GLN A 202 6.93 3.79 5.07
C GLN A 202 7.58 2.63 4.33
N ILE A 203 6.77 1.87 3.60
CA ILE A 203 7.23 0.77 2.77
C ILE A 203 7.00 1.16 1.31
N SER A 204 8.05 1.00 0.50
CA SER A 204 7.93 1.03 -0.96
C SER A 204 8.78 -0.06 -1.59
N PHE A 205 8.28 -0.63 -2.68
CA PHE A 205 8.93 -1.71 -3.42
C PHE A 205 8.52 -1.65 -4.89
N ASN A 206 9.41 -2.14 -5.75
CA ASN A 206 9.06 -2.46 -7.13
C ASN A 206 8.71 -3.93 -7.23
N TYR A 207 7.77 -4.26 -8.12
CA TYR A 207 7.46 -5.64 -8.44
C TYR A 207 7.09 -5.82 -9.92
N LYS A 208 7.30 -7.04 -10.42
CA LYS A 208 6.96 -7.46 -11.78
C LYS A 208 6.16 -8.74 -11.72
N LYS A 209 5.02 -8.79 -12.41
CA LYS A 209 4.26 -10.03 -12.64
C LYS A 209 4.85 -10.77 -13.84
N LEU A 210 5.14 -12.07 -13.72
CA LEU A 210 5.74 -12.88 -14.78
C LEU A 210 4.81 -13.95 -15.38
N VAL A 211 3.76 -14.33 -14.65
CA VAL A 211 2.64 -15.19 -15.08
C VAL A 211 1.41 -14.78 -14.31
#